data_AF-A0A538QXV9-F1
#
_entry.id   AF-A0A538QXV9-F1
#
_cell.length_a   1.000
_cell.length_b   1.000
_cell.length_c   1.000
_cell.angle_alpha   90.00
_cell.angle_beta   90.00
_cell.angle_gamma   90.00
#
_symmetry.space_group_name_H-M   'P 1'
#
loop_
_entity.id
_entity.type
_entity.pdbx_description
1 polymer ?
#
loop_
_entity_poly.entity_id
_entity_poly.type
_entity_poly.pdbx_seq_one_letter_code
_entity_poly.pdbx_strand_id
1 'polypeptide(L)'
;MTDAENKLYKARRDEERKVRRELYRRAWQAYRRAHVVHLGAGVFWHDTADVDRFDADDPEKRRQDSALPSLDDVAALAGALGLSIPRLRWLAYHRDVDTGTHYHRWWVPKRDGSKRLISAPKPELKAVQRWITREVTEHLPVHGAAHGFLVGRSIVSNARVHAGARVIVKLDIRGFYPTISMRRVKGLLRRAGLGEQVATVMALLATESPREQVATHGKTYFVATGPRSLPQGAPTSPSITNALCLRLDCRLSGLARKLGCRYTRYADDLTFSWHGDARPQVGALLRGVAMIVRAEGFEVHAKKTRVMRAGARQKVTGLVVNQAPAERPTTRVPRVTQRALRAAIKNRELGRSGKGETLEQLKGMAAFVMMTDAARGRALMARLDRLIAARDQAGGQP
;
A
#
# COMPACT_ATOMS: atom_id res chain seq x y z
N MET A 1 -10.52 -35.08 64.24
CA MET A 1 -10.48 -35.76 62.92
C MET A 1 -9.40 -36.81 62.97
N THR A 2 -9.74 -38.05 62.63
CA THR A 2 -8.77 -39.14 62.48
C THR A 2 -7.88 -38.90 61.24
N ASP A 3 -6.70 -39.52 61.18
CA ASP A 3 -5.80 -39.39 60.03
C ASP A 3 -6.45 -39.86 58.70
N ALA A 4 -7.36 -40.83 58.78
CA ALA A 4 -8.16 -41.29 57.66
C ALA A 4 -9.14 -40.21 57.16
N GLU A 5 -9.84 -39.53 58.07
CA GLU A 5 -10.74 -38.41 57.74
C GLU A 5 -9.97 -37.22 57.15
N ASN A 6 -8.79 -36.91 57.68
CA ASN A 6 -7.91 -35.87 57.14
C ASN A 6 -7.44 -36.20 55.71
N LYS A 7 -7.12 -37.47 55.43
CA LYS A 7 -6.69 -37.93 54.10
C LYS A 7 -7.85 -37.86 53.09
N LEU A 8 -9.05 -38.29 53.48
CA LEU A 8 -10.28 -38.19 52.67
C LEU A 8 -10.66 -36.73 52.39
N TYR A 9 -10.57 -35.85 53.39
CA TYR A 9 -10.81 -34.41 53.23
C TYR A 9 -9.82 -33.76 52.26
N LYS A 10 -8.52 -34.05 52.38
CA LYS A 10 -7.50 -33.57 51.44
C LYS A 10 -7.75 -34.07 50.01
N ALA A 11 -8.07 -35.36 49.85
CA ALA A 11 -8.39 -35.94 48.55
C ALA A 11 -9.62 -35.28 47.90
N ARG A 12 -10.69 -35.04 48.68
CA ARG A 12 -11.91 -34.33 48.21
C ARG A 12 -11.60 -32.90 47.77
N ARG A 13 -10.79 -32.17 48.55
CA ARG A 13 -10.36 -30.80 48.24
C ARG A 13 -9.50 -30.73 46.99
N ASP A 14 -8.61 -31.71 46.79
CA ASP A 14 -7.78 -31.79 45.59
C ASP A 14 -8.60 -32.15 44.35
N GLU A 15 -9.60 -33.03 44.49
CA GLU A 15 -10.54 -33.33 43.42
C GLU A 15 -11.41 -32.11 43.07
N GLU A 16 -11.95 -31.41 44.06
CA GLU A 16 -12.68 -30.16 43.86
C GLU A 16 -11.82 -29.09 43.14
N ARG A 17 -10.54 -28.96 43.54
CA ARG A 17 -9.59 -28.07 42.85
C ARG A 17 -9.35 -28.49 41.39
N LYS A 18 -9.24 -29.78 41.10
CA LYS A 18 -9.08 -30.28 39.72
C LYS A 18 -10.32 -29.95 38.88
N VAL A 19 -11.51 -30.29 39.37
CA VAL A 19 -12.79 -30.00 38.70
C VAL A 19 -12.95 -28.49 38.48
N ARG A 20 -12.68 -27.66 39.49
CA ARG A 20 -12.75 -26.20 39.37
C ARG A 20 -11.77 -25.65 38.34
N ARG A 21 -10.53 -26.16 38.30
CA ARG A 21 -9.53 -25.77 37.27
C ARG A 21 -10.00 -26.17 35.88
N GLU A 22 -10.62 -27.34 35.74
CA GLU A 22 -11.15 -27.80 34.46
C GLU A 22 -12.35 -26.96 33.99
N LEU A 23 -13.33 -26.74 34.86
CA LEU A 23 -14.49 -25.89 34.57
C LEU A 23 -14.05 -24.46 34.20
N TYR A 24 -13.12 -23.88 34.97
CA TYR A 24 -12.54 -22.58 34.66
C TYR A 24 -11.84 -22.57 33.30
N ARG A 25 -11.06 -23.62 32.98
CA ARG A 25 -10.40 -23.75 31.68
C ARG A 25 -11.43 -23.82 30.54
N ARG A 26 -12.49 -24.62 30.68
CA ARG A 26 -13.57 -24.75 29.68
C ARG A 26 -14.32 -23.43 29.50
N ALA A 27 -14.71 -22.79 30.60
CA ALA A 27 -15.37 -21.47 30.58
C ALA A 27 -14.48 -20.40 29.93
N TRP A 28 -13.19 -20.38 30.25
CA TRP A 28 -12.22 -19.47 29.64
C TRP A 28 -12.01 -19.73 28.15
N GLN A 29 -11.99 -21.00 27.72
CA GLN A 29 -11.93 -21.35 26.31
C GLN A 29 -13.20 -20.91 25.56
N ALA A 30 -14.38 -21.07 26.16
CA ALA A 30 -15.64 -20.58 25.59
C ALA A 30 -15.62 -19.04 25.49
N TYR A 31 -15.20 -18.34 26.54
CA TYR A 31 -15.05 -16.89 26.55
C TYR A 31 -14.09 -16.42 25.44
N ARG A 32 -12.91 -17.03 25.31
CA ARG A 32 -11.94 -16.71 24.25
C ARG A 32 -12.39 -17.04 22.82
N ARG A 33 -13.47 -17.81 22.64
CA ARG A 33 -14.10 -18.05 21.34
C ARG A 33 -15.06 -16.93 20.95
N ALA A 34 -15.70 -16.28 21.93
CA ALA A 34 -16.60 -15.16 21.73
C ALA A 34 -15.91 -13.78 21.84
N HIS A 35 -14.74 -13.71 22.49
CA HIS A 35 -14.07 -12.44 22.80
C HIS A 35 -12.61 -12.43 22.33
N VAL A 36 -12.15 -11.24 21.92
CA VAL A 36 -10.76 -11.01 21.53
C VAL A 36 -9.87 -11.02 22.77
N VAL A 37 -10.30 -10.39 23.86
CA VAL A 37 -9.59 -10.31 25.16
C VAL A 37 -8.29 -9.50 25.12
N HIS A 38 -7.38 -9.83 24.21
CA HIS A 38 -6.06 -9.21 24.12
C HIS A 38 -5.48 -9.33 22.70
N LEU A 39 -4.82 -8.26 22.23
CA LEU A 39 -4.24 -8.14 20.88
C LEU A 39 -2.72 -7.95 20.88
N GLY A 40 -2.05 -8.17 22.03
CA GLY A 40 -0.61 -8.03 22.16
C GLY A 40 -0.19 -6.81 22.97
N ALA A 41 1.08 -6.77 23.37
CA ALA A 41 1.64 -5.68 24.15
C ALA A 41 1.49 -4.34 23.41
N GLY A 42 1.17 -3.27 24.15
CA GLY A 42 1.02 -1.93 23.57
C GLY A 42 -0.24 -1.70 22.73
N VAL A 43 -1.15 -2.69 22.66
CA VAL A 43 -2.49 -2.53 22.07
C VAL A 43 -3.52 -2.49 23.20
N PHE A 44 -4.12 -1.32 23.41
CA PHE A 44 -5.28 -1.19 24.28
C PHE A 44 -6.49 -1.90 23.65
N TRP A 45 -7.22 -2.66 24.46
CA TRP A 45 -8.37 -3.44 23.99
C TRP A 45 -9.40 -3.62 25.10
N HIS A 46 -10.67 -3.51 24.73
CA HIS A 46 -11.82 -4.07 25.44
C HIS A 46 -12.86 -4.52 24.41
N ASP A 47 -13.70 -5.48 24.80
CA ASP A 47 -14.66 -6.11 23.89
C ASP A 47 -15.98 -5.30 23.75
N THR A 48 -16.22 -4.33 24.63
CA THR A 48 -17.41 -3.47 24.58
C THR A 48 -17.23 -2.37 23.53
N ALA A 49 -18.19 -2.21 22.63
CA ALA A 49 -18.22 -1.04 21.75
C ALA A 49 -18.45 0.22 22.59
N ASP A 50 -17.64 1.24 22.38
CA ASP A 50 -17.75 2.53 23.06
C ASP A 50 -17.60 3.69 22.07
N VAL A 51 -18.03 4.86 22.53
CA VAL A 51 -17.85 6.13 21.82
C VAL A 51 -16.77 6.90 22.56
N ASP A 52 -15.75 7.32 21.83
CA ASP A 52 -14.62 8.08 22.35
C ASP A 52 -14.54 9.44 21.63
N ARG A 53 -13.95 10.45 22.28
CA ARG A 53 -13.87 11.84 21.82
C ARG A 53 -13.17 12.03 20.46
N PHE A 54 -12.50 11.00 19.96
CA PHE A 54 -11.84 11.02 18.65
C PHE A 54 -12.71 10.43 17.53
N ASP A 55 -13.91 9.94 17.84
CA ASP A 55 -14.89 9.53 16.84
C ASP A 55 -15.47 10.76 16.14
N ALA A 56 -16.06 10.53 14.97
CA ALA A 56 -16.78 11.60 14.28
C ALA A 56 -18.02 12.01 15.08
N ASP A 57 -18.45 13.26 14.92
CA ASP A 57 -19.67 13.76 15.60
C ASP A 57 -20.92 12.91 15.27
N ASP A 58 -20.97 12.40 14.04
CA ASP A 58 -21.98 11.45 13.56
C ASP A 58 -21.28 10.32 12.79
N PRO A 59 -20.80 9.26 13.49
CA PRO A 59 -20.08 8.16 12.87
C PRO A 59 -20.93 7.41 11.85
N GLU A 60 -22.23 7.27 12.13
CA GLU A 60 -23.18 6.57 11.27
C GLU A 60 -23.32 7.27 9.92
N LYS A 61 -23.58 8.58 9.94
CA LYS A 61 -23.67 9.37 8.71
C LYS A 61 -22.34 9.36 7.95
N ARG A 62 -21.20 9.48 8.62
CA ARG A 62 -19.88 9.42 7.96
C ARG A 62 -19.64 8.11 7.23
N ARG A 63 -20.05 7.02 7.87
CA ARG A 63 -19.97 5.67 7.32
C ARG A 63 -20.86 5.53 6.10
N GLN A 64 -22.11 6.01 6.17
CA GLN A 64 -23.06 6.01 5.06
C GLN A 64 -22.62 6.90 3.89
N ASP A 65 -22.11 8.11 4.17
CA ASP A 65 -21.56 9.03 3.15
C ASP A 65 -20.40 8.38 2.38
N SER A 66 -19.65 7.50 3.06
CA SER A 66 -18.54 6.75 2.48
C SER A 66 -18.95 5.33 2.04
N ALA A 67 -20.25 5.00 2.01
CA ALA A 67 -20.79 3.69 1.63
C ALA A 67 -20.10 2.49 2.31
N LEU A 68 -19.68 2.64 3.56
CA LEU A 68 -18.98 1.61 4.31
C LEU A 68 -19.98 0.61 4.94
N PRO A 69 -19.60 -0.67 5.09
CA PRO A 69 -20.45 -1.66 5.75
C PRO A 69 -20.71 -1.30 7.21
N SER A 70 -21.90 -1.66 7.70
CA SER A 70 -22.22 -1.59 9.14
C SER A 70 -21.40 -2.65 9.88
N LEU A 71 -20.44 -2.20 10.67
CA LEU A 71 -19.54 -3.05 11.45
C LEU A 71 -19.54 -2.53 12.88
N ASP A 72 -20.57 -2.95 13.63
CA ASP A 72 -20.84 -2.40 14.95
C ASP A 72 -19.85 -2.94 16.01
N ASP A 73 -19.33 -4.14 15.79
CA ASP A 73 -18.37 -4.79 16.67
C ASP A 73 -17.40 -5.73 15.92
N VAL A 74 -16.56 -6.42 16.70
CA VAL A 74 -15.61 -7.40 16.15
C VAL A 74 -16.30 -8.66 15.65
N ALA A 75 -17.44 -9.05 16.22
CA ALA A 75 -18.16 -10.22 15.76
C ALA A 75 -18.72 -9.97 14.34
N ALA A 76 -19.27 -8.78 14.09
CA ALA A 76 -19.68 -8.32 12.77
C ALA A 76 -18.50 -8.29 11.79
N LEU A 77 -17.34 -7.73 12.20
CA LEU A 77 -16.12 -7.76 11.38
C LEU A 77 -15.66 -9.20 11.06
N ALA A 78 -15.65 -10.08 12.05
CA ALA A 78 -15.26 -11.47 11.88
C ALA A 78 -16.21 -12.19 10.90
N GLY A 79 -17.52 -11.98 11.05
CA GLY A 79 -18.55 -12.50 10.15
C GLY A 79 -18.37 -11.99 8.72
N ALA A 80 -18.16 -10.69 8.54
CA ALA A 80 -17.94 -10.07 7.24
C ALA A 80 -16.67 -10.59 6.53
N LEU A 81 -15.63 -10.91 7.31
CA LEU A 81 -14.39 -11.52 6.82
C LEU A 81 -14.48 -13.04 6.62
N GLY A 82 -15.57 -13.70 7.03
CA GLY A 82 -15.69 -15.16 7.04
C GLY A 82 -14.70 -15.85 8.00
N LEU A 83 -14.36 -15.20 9.11
CA LEU A 83 -13.39 -15.69 10.10
C LEU A 83 -14.05 -15.93 11.46
N SER A 84 -13.51 -16.86 12.24
CA SER A 84 -13.82 -16.94 13.67
C SER A 84 -13.05 -15.87 14.44
N ILE A 85 -13.58 -15.41 15.57
CA ILE A 85 -12.91 -14.44 16.45
C ILE A 85 -11.51 -14.92 16.88
N PRO A 86 -11.27 -16.19 17.25
CA PRO A 86 -9.92 -16.69 17.51
C PRO A 86 -8.97 -16.55 16.32
N ARG A 87 -9.47 -16.74 15.09
CA ARG A 87 -8.65 -16.63 13.88
C ARG A 87 -8.34 -15.18 13.54
N LEU A 88 -9.34 -14.30 13.64
CA LEU A 88 -9.19 -12.85 13.49
C LEU A 88 -8.17 -12.31 14.50
N ARG A 89 -8.31 -12.69 15.77
CA ARG A 89 -7.33 -12.38 16.82
C ARG A 89 -5.94 -12.85 16.44
N TRP A 90 -5.78 -14.08 15.97
CA TRP A 90 -4.47 -14.61 15.57
C TRP A 90 -3.80 -13.82 14.44
N LEU A 91 -4.58 -13.31 13.48
CA LEU A 91 -4.08 -12.46 12.39
C LEU A 91 -3.71 -11.05 12.88
N ALA A 92 -4.51 -10.47 13.79
CA ALA A 92 -4.31 -9.12 14.30
C ALA A 92 -3.32 -9.02 15.48
N TYR A 93 -2.99 -10.14 16.13
CA TYR A 93 -2.18 -10.15 17.34
C TYR A 93 -0.77 -9.59 17.09
N HIS A 94 -0.36 -8.62 17.89
CA HIS A 94 0.99 -8.07 17.86
C HIS A 94 1.94 -8.83 18.79
N ARG A 95 3.12 -9.17 18.27
CA ARG A 95 4.22 -9.81 19.01
C ARG A 95 5.53 -9.14 18.66
N ASP A 96 6.33 -8.81 19.66
CA ASP A 96 7.69 -8.34 19.42
C ASP A 96 8.58 -9.46 18.92
N VAL A 97 8.47 -10.65 19.52
CA VAL A 97 9.18 -11.85 19.10
C VAL A 97 8.16 -12.93 18.74
N ASP A 98 8.28 -13.49 17.54
CA ASP A 98 7.40 -14.56 17.09
C ASP A 98 8.20 -15.63 16.33
N THR A 99 7.74 -16.88 16.38
CA THR A 99 8.29 -17.98 15.57
C THR A 99 7.63 -18.07 14.19
N GLY A 100 6.52 -17.35 14.00
CA GLY A 100 5.79 -17.22 12.75
C GLY A 100 5.77 -15.79 12.21
N THR A 101 5.31 -15.65 10.96
CA THR A 101 5.05 -14.35 10.33
C THR A 101 3.89 -14.49 9.35
N HIS A 102 3.05 -13.47 9.25
CA HIS A 102 1.96 -13.37 8.27
C HIS A 102 2.40 -12.81 6.92
N TYR A 103 3.70 -12.54 6.76
CA TYR A 103 4.28 -11.93 5.54
C TYR A 103 5.46 -12.73 5.01
N HIS A 104 5.55 -12.83 3.68
CA HIS A 104 6.77 -13.18 2.96
C HIS A 104 7.59 -11.92 2.70
N ARG A 105 8.91 -12.01 2.91
CA ARG A 105 9.81 -10.87 2.79
C ARG A 105 10.96 -11.16 1.84
N TRP A 106 11.26 -10.22 0.96
CA TRP A 106 12.43 -10.30 0.09
C TRP A 106 12.93 -8.91 -0.28
N TRP A 107 14.21 -8.83 -0.63
CA TRP A 107 14.84 -7.59 -1.05
C TRP A 107 14.75 -7.42 -2.56
N VAL A 108 14.38 -6.22 -3.00
CA VAL A 108 14.41 -5.81 -4.40
C VAL A 108 15.45 -4.68 -4.54
N PRO A 109 16.39 -4.76 -5.50
CA PRO A 109 17.35 -3.69 -5.73
C PRO A 109 16.64 -2.44 -6.26
N LYS A 110 16.96 -1.27 -5.69
CA LYS A 110 16.60 0.01 -6.28
C LYS A 110 17.60 0.39 -7.36
N ARG A 111 17.22 1.35 -8.20
CA ARG A 111 18.07 1.90 -9.28
C ARG A 111 19.35 2.55 -8.76
N ASP A 112 19.36 3.00 -7.52
CA ASP A 112 20.52 3.60 -6.86
C ASP A 112 21.42 2.57 -6.13
N GLY A 113 21.14 1.26 -6.29
CA GLY A 113 21.86 0.18 -5.64
C GLY A 113 21.40 -0.14 -4.22
N SER A 114 20.63 0.75 -3.57
CA SER A 114 20.07 0.46 -2.24
C SER A 114 18.99 -0.63 -2.31
N LYS A 115 18.77 -1.36 -1.23
CA LYS A 115 17.75 -2.44 -1.19
C LYS A 115 16.40 -1.90 -0.71
N ARG A 116 15.31 -2.45 -1.24
CA ARG A 116 13.93 -2.23 -0.77
C ARG A 116 13.37 -3.54 -0.26
N LEU A 117 12.98 -3.58 1.01
CA LEU A 117 12.28 -4.73 1.58
C LEU A 117 10.83 -4.72 1.10
N ILE A 118 10.42 -5.77 0.40
CA ILE A 118 9.01 -6.04 0.12
C ILE A 118 8.50 -6.98 1.19
N SER A 119 7.36 -6.64 1.79
CA SER A 119 6.62 -7.45 2.76
C SER A 119 5.25 -7.74 2.17
N ALA A 120 5.11 -8.89 1.51
CA ALA A 120 3.85 -9.31 0.92
C ALA A 120 3.09 -10.23 1.89
N PRO A 121 1.79 -9.97 2.14
CA PRO A 121 1.00 -10.81 3.03
C PRO A 121 0.85 -12.23 2.47
N LYS A 122 0.82 -13.21 3.38
CA LYS A 122 0.45 -14.60 3.09
C LYS A 122 -1.00 -14.70 2.61
N PRO A 123 -1.40 -15.77 1.89
CA PRO A 123 -2.69 -15.85 1.20
C PRO A 123 -3.92 -15.47 2.04
N GLU A 124 -3.99 -15.94 3.29
CA GLU A 124 -5.12 -15.65 4.19
C GLU A 124 -5.18 -14.17 4.60
N LEU A 125 -4.08 -13.61 5.13
CA LEU A 125 -4.03 -12.17 5.45
C LEU A 125 -4.23 -11.32 4.20
N LYS A 126 -3.75 -11.77 3.04
CA LYS A 126 -3.93 -11.10 1.75
C LYS A 126 -5.41 -11.07 1.34
N ALA A 127 -6.17 -12.13 1.62
CA ALA A 127 -7.61 -12.16 1.36
C ALA A 127 -8.35 -11.15 2.25
N VAL A 128 -8.05 -11.12 3.55
CA VAL A 128 -8.58 -10.13 4.50
C VAL A 128 -8.24 -8.70 4.07
N GLN A 129 -6.98 -8.45 3.71
CA GLN A 129 -6.56 -7.13 3.25
C GLN A 129 -7.24 -6.73 1.93
N ARG A 130 -7.47 -7.66 1.00
CA ARG A 130 -8.24 -7.37 -0.22
C ARG A 130 -9.70 -7.03 0.06
N TRP A 131 -10.31 -7.70 1.04
CA TRP A 131 -11.66 -7.36 1.49
C TRP A 131 -11.69 -5.95 2.08
N ILE A 132 -10.77 -5.62 3.00
CA ILE A 132 -10.63 -4.26 3.57
C ILE A 132 -10.42 -3.23 2.45
N THR A 133 -9.61 -3.54 1.43
CA THR A 133 -9.41 -2.65 0.29
C THR A 133 -10.73 -2.35 -0.42
N ARG A 134 -11.47 -3.39 -0.81
CA ARG A 134 -12.67 -3.26 -1.63
C ARG A 134 -13.84 -2.66 -0.87
N GLU A 135 -14.12 -3.16 0.32
CA GLU A 135 -15.32 -2.80 1.08
C GLU A 135 -15.11 -1.56 1.96
N VAL A 136 -13.85 -1.13 2.17
CA VAL A 136 -13.56 -0.02 3.08
C VAL A 136 -12.68 1.04 2.43
N THR A 137 -11.42 0.75 2.17
CA THR A 137 -10.44 1.82 1.92
C THR A 137 -10.50 2.42 0.51
N GLU A 138 -11.11 1.74 -0.46
CA GLU A 138 -11.39 2.29 -1.80
C GLU A 138 -12.60 3.23 -1.83
N HIS A 139 -13.50 3.14 -0.85
CA HIS A 139 -14.65 4.03 -0.73
C HIS A 139 -14.33 5.35 -0.02
N LEU A 140 -13.19 5.40 0.69
CA LEU A 140 -12.78 6.61 1.40
C LEU A 140 -12.47 7.76 0.43
N PRO A 141 -12.80 9.02 0.80
CA PRO A 141 -12.60 10.16 -0.07
C PRO A 141 -11.13 10.37 -0.40
N VAL A 142 -10.85 10.60 -1.69
CA VAL A 142 -9.50 10.81 -2.22
C VAL A 142 -9.46 12.12 -3.00
N HIS A 143 -8.36 12.88 -2.90
CA HIS A 143 -8.23 14.11 -3.65
C HIS A 143 -8.05 13.84 -5.15
N GLY A 144 -8.68 14.65 -6.01
CA GLY A 144 -8.63 14.48 -7.47
C GLY A 144 -7.23 14.65 -8.09
N ALA A 145 -6.27 15.22 -7.36
CA ALA A 145 -4.86 15.33 -7.76
C ALA A 145 -4.07 14.04 -7.55
N ALA A 146 -4.62 13.04 -6.85
CA ALA A 146 -4.01 11.73 -6.71
C ALA A 146 -4.21 10.90 -7.99
N HIS A 147 -3.13 10.28 -8.47
CA HIS A 147 -3.14 9.39 -9.65
C HIS A 147 -2.57 8.01 -9.37
N GLY A 148 -1.79 7.85 -8.29
CA GLY A 148 -1.17 6.58 -7.95
C GLY A 148 -2.21 5.58 -7.44
N PHE A 149 -2.24 4.37 -8.01
CA PHE A 149 -3.06 3.26 -7.53
C PHE A 149 -4.58 3.50 -7.46
N LEU A 150 -5.10 4.42 -8.29
CA LEU A 150 -6.54 4.66 -8.41
C LEU A 150 -7.06 4.08 -9.72
N VAL A 151 -8.26 3.51 -9.67
CA VAL A 151 -8.98 3.04 -10.85
C VAL A 151 -9.17 4.20 -11.85
N GLY A 152 -8.97 3.93 -13.13
CA GLY A 152 -9.02 4.96 -14.19
C GLY A 152 -7.83 5.94 -14.20
N ARG A 153 -6.92 5.87 -13.23
CA ARG A 153 -5.67 6.65 -13.21
C ARG A 153 -4.48 5.75 -13.55
N SER A 154 -3.42 6.40 -14.01
CA SER A 154 -2.20 5.74 -14.46
C SER A 154 -1.03 6.71 -14.48
N ILE A 155 0.18 6.17 -14.63
CA ILE A 155 1.39 6.96 -14.92
C ILE A 155 1.23 7.87 -16.13
N VAL A 156 0.38 7.50 -17.10
CA VAL A 156 0.10 8.33 -18.29
C VAL A 156 -0.82 9.48 -17.92
N SER A 157 -1.92 9.22 -17.20
CA SER A 157 -2.84 10.28 -16.76
C SER A 157 -2.12 11.32 -15.89
N ASN A 158 -1.21 10.88 -15.02
CA ASN A 158 -0.38 11.72 -14.18
C ASN A 158 0.56 12.60 -15.03
N ALA A 159 1.30 11.98 -15.93
CA ALA A 159 2.26 12.67 -16.79
C ALA A 159 1.57 13.68 -17.75
N ARG A 160 0.36 13.37 -18.24
CA ARG A 160 -0.42 14.24 -19.15
C ARG A 160 -0.74 15.61 -18.53
N VAL A 161 -0.98 15.71 -17.23
CA VAL A 161 -1.25 17.00 -16.55
C VAL A 161 -0.08 17.98 -16.73
N HIS A 162 1.14 17.45 -16.84
CA HIS A 162 2.39 18.18 -16.92
C HIS A 162 2.99 18.25 -18.34
N ALA A 163 2.29 17.71 -19.34
CA ALA A 163 2.77 17.69 -20.72
C ALA A 163 2.89 19.11 -21.30
N GLY A 164 4.03 19.41 -21.92
CA GLY A 164 4.33 20.72 -22.50
C GLY A 164 4.76 21.80 -21.49
N ALA A 165 4.95 21.45 -20.22
CA ALA A 165 5.31 22.43 -19.20
C ALA A 165 6.68 23.08 -19.45
N ARG A 166 6.78 24.40 -19.22
CA ARG A 166 8.05 25.14 -19.28
C ARG A 166 9.00 24.74 -18.14
N VAL A 167 8.45 24.53 -16.94
CA VAL A 167 9.20 24.09 -15.76
C VAL A 167 8.40 23.04 -15.00
N ILE A 168 9.07 21.95 -14.61
CA ILE A 168 8.52 20.90 -13.74
C ILE A 168 9.39 20.80 -12.50
N VAL A 169 8.75 20.76 -11.34
CA VAL A 169 9.41 20.47 -10.06
C VAL A 169 8.86 19.15 -9.54
N LYS A 170 9.75 18.18 -9.35
CA LYS A 170 9.42 16.87 -8.78
C LYS A 170 10.02 16.78 -7.38
N LEU A 171 9.21 16.35 -6.42
CA LEU A 171 9.64 16.01 -5.06
C LEU A 171 9.22 14.57 -4.75
N ASP A 172 9.90 13.95 -3.80
CA ASP A 172 9.66 12.56 -3.35
C ASP A 172 9.53 12.62 -1.83
N ILE A 173 8.59 11.88 -1.24
CA ILE A 173 8.44 11.77 0.20
C ILE A 173 9.33 10.65 0.73
N ARG A 174 10.21 10.99 1.67
CA ARG A 174 11.13 10.02 2.28
C ARG A 174 10.37 9.01 3.13
N GLY A 175 10.64 7.72 2.91
CA GLY A 175 10.14 6.66 3.78
C GLY A 175 8.61 6.57 3.84
N PHE A 176 7.91 6.92 2.76
CA PHE A 176 6.47 7.14 2.72
C PHE A 176 5.63 6.10 3.47
N TYR A 177 5.66 4.82 3.07
CA TYR A 177 4.87 3.78 3.75
C TYR A 177 5.26 3.57 5.23
N PRO A 178 6.56 3.44 5.60
CA PRO A 178 6.97 3.37 7.00
C PRO A 178 6.52 4.54 7.89
N THR A 179 6.34 5.75 7.34
CA THR A 179 5.85 6.92 8.12
C THR A 179 4.35 6.88 8.43
N ILE A 180 3.61 5.93 7.84
CA ILE A 180 2.18 5.75 8.09
C ILE A 180 2.02 4.64 9.12
N SER A 181 1.99 5.04 10.40
CA SER A 181 1.89 4.13 11.54
C SER A 181 0.49 3.54 11.70
N MET A 182 0.39 2.44 12.44
CA MET A 182 -0.89 1.84 12.84
C MET A 182 -1.86 2.86 13.45
N ARG A 183 -1.36 3.79 14.27
CA ARG A 183 -2.19 4.86 14.88
C ARG A 183 -2.80 5.79 13.84
N ARG A 184 -2.06 6.14 12.77
CA ARG A 184 -2.60 6.96 11.68
C ARG A 184 -3.65 6.21 10.87
N VAL A 185 -3.45 4.91 10.64
CA VAL A 185 -4.44 4.04 9.97
C VAL A 185 -5.70 3.93 10.82
N LYS A 186 -5.58 3.67 12.13
CA LYS A 186 -6.71 3.64 13.05
C LYS A 186 -7.48 4.97 13.03
N GLY A 187 -6.78 6.10 13.16
CA GLY A 187 -7.41 7.41 13.14
C GLY A 187 -8.11 7.75 11.82
N LEU A 188 -7.59 7.25 10.68
CA LEU A 188 -8.28 7.37 9.39
C LEU A 188 -9.61 6.60 9.40
N LEU A 189 -9.59 5.35 9.87
CA LEU A 189 -10.78 4.49 9.91
C LEU A 189 -11.84 5.02 10.88
N ARG A 190 -11.42 5.55 12.04
CA ARG A 190 -12.34 6.20 13.00
C ARG A 190 -13.00 7.45 12.42
N ARG A 191 -12.22 8.29 11.75
CA ARG A 191 -12.75 9.47 11.05
C ARG A 191 -13.76 9.10 9.96
N ALA A 192 -13.65 7.91 9.39
CA ALA A 192 -14.58 7.39 8.40
C ALA A 192 -15.88 6.83 9.01
N GLY A 193 -16.01 6.79 10.34
CA GLY A 193 -17.21 6.33 11.04
C GLY A 193 -17.13 4.90 11.57
N LEU A 194 -15.95 4.26 11.55
CA LEU A 194 -15.77 2.93 12.17
C LEU A 194 -15.42 3.07 13.66
N GLY A 195 -16.06 2.27 14.52
CA GLY A 195 -15.79 2.25 15.96
C GLY A 195 -14.34 1.88 16.30
N GLU A 196 -13.88 2.28 17.49
CA GLU A 196 -12.50 2.09 17.96
C GLU A 196 -12.01 0.65 17.86
N GLN A 197 -12.86 -0.33 18.22
CA GLN A 197 -12.51 -1.75 18.23
C GLN A 197 -12.29 -2.28 16.82
N VAL A 198 -13.23 -1.99 15.91
CA VAL A 198 -13.14 -2.38 14.48
C VAL A 198 -11.95 -1.69 13.82
N ALA A 199 -11.79 -0.39 14.04
CA ALA A 199 -10.68 0.39 13.51
C ALA A 199 -9.32 -0.12 14.01
N THR A 200 -9.21 -0.54 15.28
CA THR A 200 -7.99 -1.10 15.86
C THR A 200 -7.62 -2.43 15.21
N VAL A 201 -8.58 -3.36 15.11
CA VAL A 201 -8.35 -4.67 14.47
C VAL A 201 -7.98 -4.50 13.01
N MET A 202 -8.71 -3.69 12.25
CA MET A 202 -8.39 -3.40 10.85
C MET A 202 -7.01 -2.75 10.69
N ALA A 203 -6.64 -1.81 11.56
CA ALA A 203 -5.33 -1.17 11.51
C ALA A 203 -4.20 -2.19 11.80
N LEU A 204 -4.40 -3.13 12.72
CA LEU A 204 -3.45 -4.22 12.98
C LEU A 204 -3.32 -5.17 11.78
N LEU A 205 -4.44 -5.51 11.14
CA LEU A 205 -4.46 -6.34 9.93
C LEU A 205 -3.78 -5.64 8.74
N ALA A 206 -3.89 -4.31 8.63
CA ALA A 206 -3.34 -3.54 7.52
C ALA A 206 -1.89 -3.08 7.71
N THR A 207 -1.35 -3.16 8.93
CA THR A 207 0.02 -2.74 9.25
C THR A 207 0.88 -3.91 9.69
N GLU A 208 2.20 -3.74 9.66
CA GLU A 208 3.15 -4.71 10.19
C GLU A 208 4.39 -4.00 10.74
N SER A 209 5.02 -4.57 11.76
CA SER A 209 6.32 -4.09 12.23
C SER A 209 7.42 -4.52 11.25
N PRO A 210 8.44 -3.68 10.99
CA PRO A 210 9.66 -4.19 10.40
C PRO A 210 10.23 -5.29 11.29
N ARG A 211 10.73 -6.37 10.68
CA ARG A 211 11.25 -7.52 11.40
C ARG A 211 12.57 -8.00 10.84
N GLU A 212 13.44 -8.44 11.74
CA GLU A 212 14.66 -9.16 11.43
C GLU A 212 14.49 -10.64 11.75
N GLN A 213 15.10 -11.49 10.93
CA GLN A 213 15.08 -12.93 11.09
C GLN A 213 16.34 -13.36 11.84
N VAL A 214 16.16 -13.97 13.01
CA VAL A 214 17.25 -14.43 13.88
C VAL A 214 17.09 -15.93 14.12
N ALA A 215 18.14 -16.70 13.86
CA ALA A 215 18.17 -18.13 14.16
C ALA A 215 18.95 -18.35 15.46
N THR A 216 18.32 -18.95 16.47
CA THR A 216 18.97 -19.31 17.73
C THR A 216 18.37 -20.60 18.28
N HIS A 217 19.21 -21.47 18.86
CA HIS A 217 18.80 -22.77 19.42
C HIS A 217 17.97 -23.62 18.44
N GLY A 218 18.37 -23.67 17.16
CA GLY A 218 17.67 -24.43 16.13
C GLY A 218 16.28 -23.91 15.74
N LYS A 219 15.87 -22.72 16.23
CA LYS A 219 14.59 -22.09 15.91
C LYS A 219 14.80 -20.74 15.24
N THR A 220 13.92 -20.44 14.28
CA THR A 220 13.89 -19.12 13.64
C THR A 220 12.88 -18.24 14.35
N TYR A 221 13.31 -17.03 14.71
CA TYR A 221 12.51 -15.98 15.31
C TYR A 221 12.45 -14.76 14.39
N PHE A 222 11.32 -14.06 14.43
CA PHE A 222 11.08 -12.82 13.74
C PHE A 222 10.92 -11.70 14.77
N VAL A 223 11.99 -10.94 14.99
CA VAL A 223 12.07 -9.90 16.01
C VAL A 223 11.66 -8.56 15.41
N ALA A 224 10.70 -7.88 16.04
CA ALA A 224 10.28 -6.54 15.66
C ALA A 224 11.39 -5.54 15.94
N THR A 225 11.75 -4.75 14.93
CA THR A 225 12.81 -3.72 15.02
C THR A 225 12.26 -2.31 15.06
N GLY A 226 10.94 -2.16 15.12
CA GLY A 226 10.27 -0.87 15.15
C GLY A 226 8.75 -0.97 15.18
N PRO A 227 8.07 0.19 15.20
CA PRO A 227 6.62 0.25 15.30
C PRO A 227 5.93 -0.28 14.04
N ARG A 228 4.67 -0.70 14.19
CA ARG A 228 3.82 -1.11 13.06
C ARG A 228 3.54 0.06 12.12
N SER A 229 3.73 -0.18 10.83
CA SER A 229 3.46 0.77 9.74
C SER A 229 2.93 0.06 8.50
N LEU A 230 2.56 0.80 7.46
CA LEU A 230 2.09 0.19 6.22
C LEU A 230 3.23 -0.61 5.55
N PRO A 231 3.01 -1.90 5.21
CA PRO A 231 4.00 -2.70 4.51
C PRO A 231 4.08 -2.31 3.04
N GLN A 232 5.28 -2.34 2.47
CA GLN A 232 5.46 -2.29 1.02
C GLN A 232 5.14 -3.66 0.43
N GLY A 233 3.98 -3.80 -0.22
CA GLY A 233 3.54 -5.07 -0.83
C GLY A 233 2.17 -5.56 -0.33
N ALA A 234 1.60 -4.92 0.68
CA ALA A 234 0.22 -5.19 1.09
C ALA A 234 -0.79 -4.49 0.15
N PRO A 235 -1.89 -5.16 -0.24
CA PRO A 235 -2.93 -4.60 -1.11
C PRO A 235 -3.73 -3.45 -0.49
N THR A 236 -3.75 -3.31 0.83
CA THR A 236 -4.41 -2.19 1.54
C THR A 236 -3.57 -0.92 1.53
N SER A 237 -2.24 -1.03 1.54
CA SER A 237 -1.36 0.13 1.69
C SER A 237 -1.65 1.24 0.67
N PRO A 238 -1.80 0.96 -0.64
CA PRO A 238 -2.08 2.00 -1.63
C PRO A 238 -3.33 2.85 -1.36
N SER A 239 -4.48 2.21 -1.15
CA SER A 239 -5.76 2.91 -0.91
C SER A 239 -5.75 3.68 0.42
N ILE A 240 -5.18 3.08 1.48
CA ILE A 240 -4.99 3.78 2.76
C ILE A 240 -4.13 5.04 2.58
N THR A 241 -2.99 4.96 1.87
CA THR A 241 -2.13 6.15 1.68
C THR A 241 -2.83 7.26 0.92
N ASN A 242 -3.67 6.90 -0.05
CA ASN A 242 -4.41 7.86 -0.85
C ASN A 242 -5.46 8.60 -0.02
N ALA A 243 -6.29 7.88 0.74
CA ALA A 243 -7.28 8.48 1.62
C ALA A 243 -6.62 9.34 2.72
N LEU A 244 -5.54 8.85 3.33
CA LEU A 244 -4.80 9.56 4.36
C LEU A 244 -4.16 10.87 3.85
N CYS A 245 -3.74 10.91 2.59
CA CYS A 245 -3.14 12.10 1.98
C CYS A 245 -4.17 13.13 1.47
N LEU A 246 -5.47 12.94 1.70
CA LEU A 246 -6.52 13.88 1.26
C LEU A 246 -6.21 15.33 1.70
N ARG A 247 -5.92 15.54 2.99
CA ARG A 247 -5.60 16.87 3.53
C ARG A 247 -4.29 17.44 2.97
N LEU A 248 -3.27 16.60 2.82
CA LEU A 248 -2.00 16.96 2.19
C LEU A 248 -2.24 17.50 0.78
N ASP A 249 -3.01 16.76 -0.02
CA ASP A 249 -3.28 17.11 -1.41
C ASP A 249 -4.14 18.37 -1.54
N CYS A 250 -5.13 18.58 -0.66
CA CYS A 250 -5.90 19.82 -0.61
C CYS A 250 -4.99 21.04 -0.40
N ARG A 251 -4.08 20.97 0.60
CA ARG A 251 -3.16 22.06 0.93
C ARG A 251 -2.16 22.32 -0.19
N LEU A 252 -1.59 21.26 -0.78
CA LEU A 252 -0.65 21.37 -1.89
C LEU A 252 -1.32 21.89 -3.17
N SER A 253 -2.58 21.51 -3.42
CA SER A 253 -3.36 22.05 -4.53
C SER A 253 -3.68 23.53 -4.33
N GLY A 254 -4.00 23.95 -3.10
CA GLY A 254 -4.16 25.36 -2.73
C GLY A 254 -2.88 26.16 -2.97
N LEU A 255 -1.73 25.64 -2.53
CA LEU A 255 -0.42 26.24 -2.81
C LEU A 255 -0.14 26.34 -4.31
N ALA A 256 -0.40 25.28 -5.07
CA ALA A 256 -0.17 25.24 -6.50
C ALA A 256 -1.01 26.29 -7.23
N ARG A 257 -2.29 26.42 -6.85
CA ARG A 257 -3.19 27.47 -7.38
C ARG A 257 -2.65 28.86 -7.10
N LYS A 258 -2.22 29.14 -5.86
CA LYS A 258 -1.65 30.44 -5.47
C LYS A 258 -0.39 30.79 -6.27
N LEU A 259 0.41 29.78 -6.65
CA LEU A 259 1.65 29.96 -7.41
C LEU A 259 1.47 29.82 -8.93
N GLY A 260 0.25 29.64 -9.42
CA GLY A 260 -0.05 29.49 -10.85
C GLY A 260 0.53 28.23 -11.47
N CYS A 261 0.66 27.13 -10.72
CA CYS A 261 1.13 25.85 -11.22
C CYS A 261 0.10 24.73 -11.06
N ARG A 262 0.27 23.66 -11.84
CA ARG A 262 -0.52 22.43 -11.73
C ARG A 262 0.17 21.46 -10.79
N TYR A 263 -0.61 20.68 -10.05
CA TYR A 263 -0.11 19.70 -9.08
C TYR A 263 -0.74 18.33 -9.30
N THR A 264 0.06 17.28 -9.18
CA THR A 264 -0.40 15.88 -9.07
C THR A 264 0.47 15.11 -8.06
N ARG A 265 -0.10 14.02 -7.53
CA ARG A 265 0.59 13.05 -6.68
C ARG A 265 0.47 11.64 -7.25
N TYR A 266 1.59 10.94 -7.36
CA TYR A 266 1.64 9.52 -7.68
C TYR A 266 2.35 8.78 -6.56
N ALA A 267 1.60 8.17 -5.65
CA ALA A 267 2.15 7.60 -4.41
C ALA A 267 2.92 8.66 -3.60
N ASP A 268 4.23 8.47 -3.42
CA ASP A 268 5.19 9.35 -2.75
C ASP A 268 5.77 10.45 -3.67
N ASP A 269 5.57 10.35 -4.98
CA ASP A 269 6.04 11.34 -5.95
C ASP A 269 5.05 12.53 -6.06
N LEU A 270 5.52 13.73 -5.72
CA LEU A 270 4.81 14.99 -5.90
C LEU A 270 5.32 15.70 -7.16
N THR A 271 4.43 16.11 -8.06
CA THR A 271 4.82 16.80 -9.30
C THR A 271 4.09 18.12 -9.45
N PHE A 272 4.85 19.19 -9.69
CA PHE A 272 4.34 20.53 -9.96
C PHE A 272 4.82 21.01 -11.33
N SER A 273 4.00 21.77 -12.05
CA SER A 273 4.40 22.29 -13.37
C SER A 273 3.83 23.66 -13.70
N TRP A 274 4.66 24.52 -14.28
CA TRP A 274 4.28 25.79 -14.88
C TRP A 274 4.21 25.67 -16.41
N HIS A 275 3.14 26.20 -16.99
CA HIS A 275 2.90 26.19 -18.45
C HIS A 275 2.98 27.58 -19.07
N GLY A 276 2.56 28.62 -18.34
CA GLY A 276 2.57 30.00 -18.85
C GLY A 276 3.93 30.70 -18.74
N ASP A 277 3.97 31.95 -19.19
CA ASP A 277 5.22 32.69 -19.35
C ASP A 277 5.74 33.40 -18.11
N ALA A 278 4.90 33.48 -17.07
CA ALA A 278 5.28 34.05 -15.79
C ALA A 278 6.50 33.31 -15.19
N ARG A 279 7.42 34.08 -14.58
CA ARG A 279 8.61 33.52 -13.93
C ARG A 279 8.18 32.54 -12.84
N PRO A 280 8.59 31.25 -12.90
CA PRO A 280 8.16 30.24 -11.94
C PRO A 280 8.76 30.51 -10.57
N GLN A 281 7.90 30.58 -9.55
CA GLN A 281 8.30 30.83 -8.16
C GLN A 281 8.78 29.54 -7.46
N VAL A 282 9.82 28.91 -8.01
CA VAL A 282 10.31 27.59 -7.55
C VAL A 282 10.73 27.62 -6.07
N GLY A 283 11.43 28.65 -5.62
CA GLY A 283 11.86 28.76 -4.22
C GLY A 283 10.69 28.84 -3.23
N ALA A 284 9.65 29.60 -3.58
CA ALA A 284 8.43 29.70 -2.78
C ALA A 284 7.68 28.36 -2.74
N LEU A 285 7.60 27.66 -3.88
CA LEU A 285 7.02 26.32 -3.95
C LEU A 285 7.76 25.37 -3.01
N LEU A 286 9.09 25.27 -3.12
CA LEU A 286 9.87 24.31 -2.33
C LEU A 286 9.70 24.53 -0.81
N ARG A 287 9.71 25.80 -0.36
CA ARG A 287 9.46 26.14 1.06
C ARG A 287 8.05 25.79 1.50
N GLY A 288 7.04 26.16 0.70
CA GLY A 288 5.64 25.87 1.01
C GLY A 288 5.34 24.38 1.04
N VAL A 289 5.86 23.61 0.08
CA VAL A 289 5.73 22.15 0.05
C VAL A 289 6.40 21.53 1.27
N ALA A 290 7.64 21.92 1.60
CA ALA A 290 8.34 21.38 2.77
C ALA A 290 7.58 21.64 4.08
N MET A 291 7.03 22.85 4.26
CA MET A 291 6.22 23.20 5.42
C MET A 291 4.94 22.36 5.51
N ILE A 292 4.20 22.24 4.39
CA ILE A 292 2.95 21.47 4.35
C ILE A 292 3.24 19.98 4.59
N VAL A 293 4.21 19.39 3.89
CA VAL A 293 4.58 17.98 4.01
C VAL A 293 4.99 17.66 5.45
N ARG A 294 5.79 18.52 6.10
CA ARG A 294 6.17 18.36 7.51
C ARG A 294 4.97 18.44 8.45
N ALA A 295 4.07 19.40 8.24
CA ALA A 295 2.86 19.54 9.04
C ALA A 295 1.89 18.36 8.91
N GLU A 296 1.94 17.62 7.79
CA GLU A 296 1.16 16.39 7.57
C GLU A 296 1.91 15.12 8.03
N GLY A 297 3.02 15.27 8.75
CA GLY A 297 3.78 14.16 9.35
C GLY A 297 4.66 13.39 8.35
N PHE A 298 5.13 14.06 7.30
CA PHE A 298 6.02 13.50 6.28
C PHE A 298 7.30 14.33 6.13
N GLU A 299 8.29 13.80 5.40
CA GLU A 299 9.56 14.50 5.12
C GLU A 299 9.85 14.48 3.62
N VAL A 300 10.26 15.64 3.06
CA VAL A 300 10.70 15.71 1.66
C VAL A 300 12.09 15.12 1.50
N HIS A 301 12.27 14.26 0.52
CA HIS A 301 13.56 13.69 0.17
C HIS A 301 14.39 14.69 -0.66
N ALA A 302 15.15 15.56 0.00
CA ALA A 302 15.94 16.62 -0.65
C ALA A 302 16.81 16.10 -1.82
N LYS A 303 17.57 15.00 -1.62
CA LYS A 303 18.42 14.39 -2.66
C LYS A 303 17.67 13.90 -3.92
N LYS A 304 16.36 13.70 -3.85
CA LYS A 304 15.50 13.29 -4.99
C LYS A 304 14.66 14.42 -5.57
N THR A 305 14.73 15.62 -4.99
CA THR A 305 14.06 16.79 -5.54
C THR A 305 14.72 17.20 -6.85
N ARG A 306 13.94 17.45 -7.89
CA ARG A 306 14.44 17.79 -9.24
C ARG A 306 13.65 18.96 -9.82
N VAL A 307 14.37 19.90 -10.43
CA VAL A 307 13.79 20.99 -11.22
C VAL A 307 14.20 20.78 -12.67
N MET A 308 13.23 20.65 -13.57
CA MET A 308 13.43 20.34 -14.99
C MET A 308 12.83 21.44 -15.85
N ARG A 309 13.66 22.13 -16.62
CA ARG A 309 13.25 23.21 -17.55
C ARG A 309 13.08 22.65 -18.97
N ALA A 310 12.32 23.36 -19.81
CA ALA A 310 11.97 22.93 -21.17
C ALA A 310 13.16 22.58 -22.08
N GLY A 311 14.29 23.30 -21.94
CA GLY A 311 15.52 23.03 -22.69
C GLY A 311 16.23 21.72 -22.32
N ALA A 312 15.83 21.09 -21.22
CA ALA A 312 16.33 19.78 -20.80
C ALA A 312 15.22 18.73 -20.84
N ARG A 313 15.61 17.46 -20.82
CA ARG A 313 14.64 16.36 -20.81
C ARG A 313 13.82 16.36 -19.51
N GLN A 314 12.51 16.54 -19.66
CA GLN A 314 11.52 16.47 -18.59
C GLN A 314 10.89 15.09 -18.54
N LYS A 315 10.87 14.49 -17.35
CA LYS A 315 10.26 13.17 -17.11
C LYS A 315 9.32 13.18 -15.92
N VAL A 316 8.11 12.66 -16.10
CA VAL A 316 7.14 12.40 -15.03
C VAL A 316 6.76 10.93 -15.08
N THR A 317 6.83 10.24 -13.95
CA THR A 317 6.48 8.80 -13.83
C THR A 317 7.09 7.91 -14.92
N GLY A 318 8.33 8.22 -15.34
CA GLY A 318 9.08 7.47 -16.37
C GLY A 318 8.80 7.89 -17.82
N LEU A 319 7.79 8.74 -18.06
CA LEU A 319 7.40 9.22 -19.38
C LEU A 319 8.02 10.59 -19.67
N VAL A 320 8.35 10.83 -20.93
CA VAL A 320 8.82 12.14 -21.40
C VAL A 320 7.62 13.03 -21.66
N VAL A 321 7.65 14.24 -21.10
CA VAL A 321 6.54 15.20 -21.13
C VAL A 321 6.91 16.54 -21.76
N ASN A 322 8.13 16.68 -22.30
CA ASN A 322 8.52 17.87 -23.07
C ASN A 322 7.52 18.11 -24.22
N GLN A 323 7.37 19.38 -24.59
CA GLN A 323 6.66 19.80 -25.79
C GLN A 323 7.09 18.97 -27.01
N ALA A 324 6.11 18.62 -27.84
CA ALA A 324 6.29 17.80 -29.01
C ALA A 324 5.51 18.41 -30.19
N PRO A 325 5.98 18.22 -31.44
CA PRO A 325 5.19 18.53 -32.63
C PRO A 325 3.86 17.77 -32.63
N ALA A 326 2.86 18.29 -33.36
CA ALA A 326 1.49 17.75 -33.39
C ALA A 326 1.42 16.25 -33.74
N GLU A 327 2.32 15.77 -34.59
CA GLU A 327 2.42 14.37 -35.03
C GLU A 327 2.88 13.39 -33.93
N ARG A 328 3.31 13.90 -32.78
CA ARG A 328 3.89 13.09 -31.69
C ARG A 328 3.10 13.26 -30.41
N PRO A 329 2.86 12.15 -29.66
CA PRO A 329 2.27 12.24 -28.34
C PRO A 329 3.09 13.14 -27.42
N THR A 330 2.40 14.08 -26.77
CA THR A 330 2.99 15.03 -25.82
C THR A 330 3.57 14.29 -24.61
N THR A 331 2.87 13.26 -24.14
CA THR A 331 3.37 12.27 -23.17
C THR A 331 3.81 11.01 -23.90
N ARG A 332 5.07 10.60 -23.79
CA ARG A 332 5.62 9.47 -24.56
C ARG A 332 6.66 8.64 -23.81
N VAL A 333 6.74 7.36 -24.17
CA VAL A 333 7.83 6.48 -23.70
C VAL A 333 9.20 7.04 -24.17
N PRO A 334 10.25 7.02 -23.32
CA PRO A 334 11.61 7.36 -23.71
C PRO A 334 12.06 6.80 -25.06
N ARG A 335 12.70 7.63 -25.90
CA ARG A 335 13.24 7.19 -27.20
C ARG A 335 14.21 6.02 -27.09
N VAL A 336 15.06 6.02 -26.06
CA VAL A 336 16.01 4.92 -25.80
C VAL A 336 15.27 3.60 -25.60
N THR A 337 14.22 3.60 -24.78
CA THR A 337 13.39 2.40 -24.55
C THR A 337 12.67 1.96 -25.82
N GLN A 338 12.12 2.89 -26.61
CA GLN A 338 11.47 2.56 -27.89
C GLN A 338 12.48 1.97 -28.90
N ARG A 339 13.69 2.50 -28.98
CA ARG A 339 14.76 2.00 -29.85
C ARG A 339 15.20 0.59 -29.43
N ALA A 340 15.42 0.38 -28.14
CA ALA A 340 15.78 -0.93 -27.59
C ALA A 340 14.71 -1.99 -27.91
N LEU A 341 13.43 -1.67 -27.68
CA LEU A 341 12.31 -2.56 -28.00
C LEU A 341 12.26 -2.91 -29.50
N ARG A 342 12.37 -1.91 -30.38
CA ARG A 342 12.37 -2.14 -31.83
C ARG A 342 13.53 -3.02 -32.28
N ALA A 343 14.72 -2.78 -31.74
CA ALA A 343 15.91 -3.57 -32.03
C ALA A 343 15.74 -5.02 -31.55
N ALA A 344 15.21 -5.21 -30.34
CA ALA A 344 14.92 -6.54 -29.80
C ALA A 344 13.94 -7.30 -30.70
N ILE A 345 12.81 -6.69 -31.08
CA ILE A 345 11.83 -7.31 -32.00
C ILE A 345 12.47 -7.64 -33.34
N LYS A 346 13.21 -6.71 -33.95
CA LYS A 346 13.86 -6.94 -35.25
C LYS A 346 14.89 -8.07 -35.19
N ASN A 347 15.65 -8.18 -34.10
CA ASN A 347 16.58 -9.29 -33.91
C ASN A 347 15.84 -10.64 -33.85
N ARG A 348 14.69 -10.70 -33.16
CA ARG A 348 13.86 -11.91 -33.11
C ARG A 348 13.28 -12.29 -34.47
N GLU A 349 12.83 -11.31 -35.26
CA GLU A 349 12.38 -11.52 -36.64
C GLU A 349 13.49 -12.04 -37.57
N LEU A 350 14.75 -11.74 -37.26
CA LEU A 350 15.92 -12.24 -37.99
C LEU A 350 16.47 -13.56 -37.42
N GLY A 351 15.74 -14.22 -36.51
CA GLY A 351 16.19 -15.47 -35.88
C GLY A 351 17.36 -15.32 -34.88
N ARG A 352 17.73 -14.09 -34.50
CA ARG A 352 18.86 -13.83 -33.59
C ARG A 352 18.43 -13.96 -32.13
N SER A 353 19.37 -14.37 -31.28
CA SER A 353 19.19 -14.33 -29.83
C SER A 353 19.08 -12.89 -29.32
N GLY A 354 18.21 -12.68 -28.33
CA GLY A 354 18.01 -11.41 -27.64
C GLY A 354 18.87 -11.34 -26.38
N LYS A 355 18.78 -10.24 -25.64
CA LYS A 355 19.67 -9.97 -24.49
C LYS A 355 19.14 -10.58 -23.19
N GLY A 356 18.52 -11.76 -23.28
CA GLY A 356 17.81 -12.39 -22.17
C GLY A 356 16.35 -11.95 -22.00
N GLU A 357 15.82 -11.06 -22.86
CA GLU A 357 14.40 -10.72 -22.83
C GLU A 357 13.52 -11.82 -23.45
N THR A 358 12.43 -12.17 -22.76
CA THR A 358 11.38 -13.06 -23.28
C THR A 358 10.40 -12.30 -24.18
N LEU A 359 9.69 -13.03 -25.06
CA LEU A 359 8.67 -12.42 -25.93
C LEU A 359 7.53 -11.76 -25.12
N GLU A 360 7.17 -12.35 -23.97
CA GLU A 360 6.18 -11.77 -23.06
C GLU A 360 6.66 -10.47 -22.40
N GLN A 361 7.95 -10.37 -22.06
CA GLN A 361 8.51 -9.11 -21.59
C GLN A 361 8.46 -8.03 -22.68
N LEU A 362 8.75 -8.39 -23.94
CA LEU A 362 8.63 -7.46 -25.07
C LEU A 362 7.17 -7.06 -25.34
N LYS A 363 6.20 -7.97 -25.19
CA LYS A 363 4.76 -7.66 -25.24
C LYS A 363 4.37 -6.65 -24.18
N GLY A 364 4.81 -6.84 -22.94
CA GLY A 364 4.60 -5.87 -21.86
C GLY A 364 5.18 -4.48 -22.18
N MET A 365 6.37 -4.42 -22.79
CA MET A 365 6.97 -3.16 -23.23
C MET A 365 6.20 -2.52 -24.39
N ALA A 366 5.68 -3.31 -25.34
CA ALA A 366 4.85 -2.82 -26.43
C ALA A 366 3.49 -2.30 -25.95
N ALA A 367 2.86 -2.98 -24.99
CA ALA A 367 1.66 -2.51 -24.30
C ALA A 367 1.93 -1.18 -23.57
N PHE A 368 3.09 -1.03 -22.91
CA PHE A 368 3.49 0.24 -22.30
C PHE A 368 3.62 1.38 -23.33
N VAL A 369 4.16 1.11 -24.53
CA VAL A 369 4.17 2.08 -25.63
C VAL A 369 2.74 2.43 -26.06
N MET A 370 1.87 1.42 -26.18
CA MET A 370 0.46 1.57 -26.56
C MET A 370 -0.30 2.53 -25.64
N MET A 371 0.01 2.55 -24.33
CA MET A 371 -0.61 3.48 -23.39
C MET A 371 -0.38 4.97 -23.74
N THR A 372 0.69 5.28 -24.48
CA THR A 372 1.04 6.64 -24.92
C THR A 372 0.82 6.90 -26.40
N ASP A 373 0.95 5.86 -27.23
CA ASP A 373 0.86 5.91 -28.69
C ASP A 373 0.18 4.61 -29.16
N ALA A 374 -1.14 4.65 -29.28
CA ALA A 374 -1.94 3.46 -29.54
C ALA A 374 -1.61 2.82 -30.90
N ALA A 375 -1.42 3.65 -31.94
CA ALA A 375 -1.09 3.18 -33.28
C ALA A 375 0.27 2.46 -33.31
N ARG A 376 1.31 3.09 -32.75
CA ARG A 376 2.64 2.47 -32.68
C ARG A 376 2.67 1.23 -31.80
N GLY A 377 1.96 1.28 -30.66
CA GLY A 377 1.85 0.13 -29.76
C GLY A 377 1.23 -1.08 -30.44
N ARG A 378 0.10 -0.89 -31.15
CA ARG A 378 -0.57 -1.95 -31.93
C ARG A 378 0.34 -2.55 -33.01
N ALA A 379 1.07 -1.71 -33.73
CA ALA A 379 2.01 -2.18 -34.75
C ALA A 379 3.15 -3.05 -34.15
N LEU A 380 3.64 -2.72 -32.96
CA LEU A 380 4.66 -3.52 -32.26
C LEU A 380 4.08 -4.83 -31.72
N MET A 381 2.87 -4.81 -31.16
CA MET A 381 2.17 -6.02 -30.68
C MET A 381 1.95 -7.02 -31.82
N ALA A 382 1.43 -6.56 -32.97
CA ALA A 382 1.19 -7.43 -34.12
C ALA A 382 2.46 -8.14 -34.62
N ARG A 383 3.63 -7.48 -34.54
CA ARG A 383 4.92 -8.11 -34.86
C ARG A 383 5.30 -9.20 -33.86
N LEU A 384 5.08 -8.95 -32.57
CA LEU A 384 5.34 -9.91 -31.49
C LEU A 384 4.38 -11.10 -31.52
N ASP A 385 3.10 -10.88 -31.84
CA ASP A 385 2.12 -11.95 -31.96
C ASP A 385 2.48 -12.92 -33.08
N ARG A 386 2.97 -12.41 -34.23
CA ARG A 386 3.50 -13.27 -35.31
C ARG A 386 4.71 -14.10 -34.87
N LEU A 387 5.62 -13.51 -34.10
CA LEU A 387 6.80 -14.23 -33.59
C LEU A 387 6.41 -15.35 -32.62
N ILE A 388 5.41 -15.12 -31.78
CA ILE A 388 4.92 -16.13 -30.84
C ILE A 388 4.21 -17.25 -31.60
N ALA A 389 3.32 -16.92 -32.54
CA ALA A 389 2.65 -17.90 -33.37
C ALA A 389 3.66 -18.78 -34.13
N ALA A 390 4.71 -18.19 -34.74
CA ALA A 390 5.75 -18.94 -35.42
C ALA A 390 6.56 -19.86 -34.48
N ARG A 391 6.85 -19.40 -33.25
CA ARG A 391 7.54 -20.22 -32.24
C ARG A 391 6.67 -21.40 -31.78
N ASP A 392 5.39 -21.14 -31.55
CA ASP A 392 4.47 -22.16 -31.04
C ASP A 392 4.19 -23.21 -32.14
N GLN A 393 4.18 -22.81 -33.41
CA GLN A 393 4.17 -23.73 -34.57
C GLN A 393 5.46 -24.57 -34.68
N ALA A 394 6.63 -23.99 -34.38
CA ALA A 394 7.91 -24.69 -34.43
C ALA A 394 8.16 -25.60 -33.20
N GLY A 395 7.50 -25.35 -32.07
CA GLY A 395 7.58 -26.17 -30.85
C GLY A 395 6.49 -27.25 -30.72
N GLY A 396 5.62 -27.38 -31.72
CA GLY A 396 4.46 -28.27 -31.74
C GLY A 396 4.54 -29.41 -32.78
N GLN A 397 5.71 -29.70 -33.34
CA GLN A 397 5.91 -30.92 -34.12
C GLN A 397 6.26 -32.08 -33.16
N PRO A 398 5.51 -33.21 -33.19
CA PRO A 398 5.76 -34.37 -32.33
C PRO A 398 7.12 -35.02 -32.56
#